data_AF-A0A5N7AYU0-F1
#
_entry.id   AF-A0A5N7AYU0-F1
#
_cell.length_a   1.000
_cell.length_b   1.000
_cell.length_c   1.000
_cell.angle_alpha   90.00
_cell.angle_beta   90.00
_cell.angle_gamma   90.00
#
_symmetry.space_group_name_H-M   'P 1'
#
loop_
_entity.id
_entity.type
_entity.pdbx_description
1 polymer ?
#
loop_
_entity_poly.entity_id
_entity_poly.type
_entity_poly.pdbx_seq_one_letter_code
_entity_poly.pdbx_strand_id
1 'polypeptide(L)'
;MGISRDSRHKRSATGAKRATYRKKRAFEKGRQPSNTRIGAKRIHLVRTRGGNRKFRALRLDSGNFSWGSEGISRKTRVIVVAYHPSNNELVRTNTLTKSAVVQIDAAPFRQWYEAHYGQPLGRRRQQKTETTEEKKSNSVVKKQAERFAEHGKVESAIERQFEAGRLYAVIASRPGQSGRVDGYILEGDELAFYQKAIRKKKEQKEKKKKKKTTMAIKTRICMISDTHTLTPNPVPNTTNAYRHPLPKSDVLLHAGDITKVGLKAEHEVMLAMLKEVPAELKLVVAGNHDITLDEEYYSRIGHYRHRYRTDHTAASATAGRPDVVEEGEGAVESVREIQALWTSAEAMDAGIRYVEEGVHRFTLANGASFTVYASPYTPEFCQWAFAYERSVDRFNAPRSVAEGVFVPPNPVPGDGVDIMLTHGPPYGILDQVVGSHASVGCEHLFRAVERAKPRLHVFGHIHEGYGATRLEWSTRNQSMIQCDKETMLEDRCAYTDVSGESTNPLRVGDETLFINASVVTVQYQAVNAPWLVDLELPSE
;
A
#
# COMPACT_ATOMS: atom_id res chain seq x y z
N MET A 1 -24.23 -24.87 42.60
CA MET A 1 -25.14 -23.76 42.21
C MET A 1 -24.48 -22.92 41.13
N GLY A 2 -25.16 -22.64 40.01
CA GLY A 2 -24.54 -22.09 38.79
C GLY A 2 -24.70 -20.58 38.59
N ILE A 3 -24.85 -20.19 37.32
CA ILE A 3 -25.16 -18.82 36.88
C ILE A 3 -26.42 -18.32 37.61
N SER A 4 -26.39 -17.07 38.08
CA SER A 4 -27.50 -16.43 38.78
C SER A 4 -28.03 -15.25 37.96
N ARG A 5 -29.35 -15.07 37.95
CA ARG A 5 -30.05 -13.96 37.27
C ARG A 5 -30.43 -12.83 38.24
N ASP A 6 -30.01 -12.90 39.50
CA ASP A 6 -30.23 -11.84 40.47
C ASP A 6 -29.48 -10.56 40.08
N SER A 7 -29.91 -9.41 40.58
CA SER A 7 -29.23 -8.13 40.42
C SER A 7 -28.49 -7.69 41.69
N ARG A 8 -28.46 -8.54 42.72
CA ARG A 8 -27.95 -8.18 44.06
C ARG A 8 -26.44 -8.19 44.11
N HIS A 9 -25.79 -9.04 43.31
CA HIS A 9 -24.33 -9.00 43.12
C HIS A 9 -23.84 -7.75 42.36
N LYS A 10 -24.73 -7.06 41.63
CA LYS A 10 -24.39 -5.80 40.94
C LYS A 10 -24.45 -4.64 41.93
N ARG A 11 -23.63 -3.62 41.69
CA ARG A 11 -23.67 -2.35 42.45
C ARG A 11 -25.05 -1.70 42.35
N SER A 12 -25.39 -0.87 43.33
CA SER A 12 -26.56 0.01 43.23
C SER A 12 -26.36 1.07 42.13
N ALA A 13 -27.43 1.77 41.76
CA ALA A 13 -27.34 2.91 40.85
C ALA A 13 -26.39 4.01 41.38
N THR A 14 -26.30 4.17 42.71
CA THR A 14 -25.36 5.08 43.36
C THR A 14 -23.90 4.60 43.39
N GLY A 15 -23.60 3.41 42.83
CA GLY A 15 -22.27 2.82 42.86
C GLY A 15 -21.93 2.06 44.14
N ALA A 16 -22.79 2.10 45.16
CA ALA A 16 -22.56 1.40 46.42
C ALA A 16 -22.48 -0.13 46.25
N LYS A 17 -21.53 -0.74 46.96
CA LYS A 17 -21.39 -2.20 47.03
C LYS A 17 -22.49 -2.75 47.94
N ARG A 18 -23.32 -3.65 47.41
CA ARG A 18 -24.41 -4.28 48.17
C ARG A 18 -23.88 -5.46 48.98
N ALA A 19 -24.29 -5.54 50.24
CA ALA A 19 -23.98 -6.67 51.11
C ALA A 19 -24.71 -7.96 50.65
N THR A 20 -24.11 -9.11 50.95
CA THR A 20 -24.74 -10.41 50.68
C THR A 20 -25.77 -10.72 51.75
N TYR A 21 -27.06 -10.80 51.39
CA TYR A 21 -28.13 -11.04 52.36
C TYR A 21 -28.66 -12.49 52.38
N ARG A 22 -28.48 -13.24 51.29
CA ARG A 22 -28.89 -14.66 51.20
C ARG A 22 -28.01 -15.43 50.21
N LYS A 23 -28.01 -16.76 50.36
CA LYS A 23 -27.45 -17.68 49.34
C LYS A 23 -28.27 -17.62 48.04
N LYS A 24 -27.62 -17.93 46.91
CA LYS A 24 -28.27 -18.06 45.59
C LYS A 24 -29.50 -18.98 45.69
N ARG A 25 -30.56 -18.71 44.91
CA ARG A 25 -31.81 -19.51 44.92
C ARG A 25 -32.12 -20.13 43.56
N ALA A 26 -32.79 -21.28 43.56
CA ALA A 26 -33.07 -22.04 42.33
C ALA A 26 -33.99 -21.32 41.34
N PHE A 27 -34.90 -20.47 41.82
CA PHE A 27 -35.81 -19.68 40.96
C PHE A 27 -35.10 -18.55 40.21
N GLU A 28 -33.89 -18.14 40.65
CA GLU A 28 -33.01 -17.18 39.99
C GLU A 28 -31.95 -17.85 39.10
N LYS A 29 -32.00 -19.18 38.92
CA LYS A 29 -30.98 -19.93 38.18
C LYS A 29 -30.95 -19.55 36.69
N GLY A 30 -29.77 -19.18 36.21
CA GLY A 30 -29.40 -19.11 34.80
C GLY A 30 -28.83 -20.43 34.27
N ARG A 31 -28.70 -20.54 32.95
CA ARG A 31 -28.07 -21.68 32.25
C ARG A 31 -27.17 -21.15 31.15
N GLN A 32 -26.18 -21.94 30.75
CA GLN A 32 -25.33 -21.62 29.61
C GLN A 32 -26.16 -21.50 28.31
N PRO A 33 -25.70 -20.68 27.33
CA PRO A 33 -26.32 -20.57 26.02
C PRO A 33 -26.22 -21.88 25.22
N SER A 34 -27.01 -22.00 24.16
CA SER A 34 -26.98 -23.18 23.28
C SER A 34 -25.88 -23.11 22.22
N ASN A 35 -25.53 -21.89 21.77
CA ASN A 35 -24.62 -21.65 20.64
C ASN A 35 -24.93 -22.57 19.45
N THR A 36 -26.21 -22.61 19.07
CA THR A 36 -26.73 -23.52 18.04
C THR A 36 -26.01 -23.28 16.73
N ARG A 37 -25.44 -24.31 16.10
CA ARG A 37 -24.72 -24.18 14.82
C ARG A 37 -25.47 -24.86 13.67
N ILE A 38 -25.06 -24.56 12.45
CA ILE A 38 -25.52 -25.29 11.27
C ILE A 38 -24.95 -26.72 11.29
N GLY A 39 -25.78 -27.73 11.06
CA GLY A 39 -25.36 -29.13 10.94
C GLY A 39 -26.46 -30.13 11.29
N ALA A 40 -26.12 -31.42 11.28
CA ALA A 40 -27.06 -32.51 11.55
C ALA A 40 -27.86 -32.28 12.84
N LYS A 41 -29.19 -32.38 12.73
CA LYS A 41 -30.15 -32.02 13.79
C LYS A 41 -29.81 -32.69 15.12
N ARG A 42 -29.47 -31.90 16.14
CA ARG A 42 -29.22 -32.35 17.51
C ARG A 42 -29.89 -31.41 18.49
N ILE A 43 -30.86 -31.92 19.24
CA ILE A 43 -31.66 -31.16 20.22
C ILE A 43 -31.60 -31.86 21.58
N HIS A 44 -31.34 -31.10 22.64
CA HIS A 44 -31.36 -31.56 24.01
C HIS A 44 -32.58 -31.04 24.76
N LEU A 45 -33.26 -31.94 25.46
CA LEU A 45 -34.40 -31.59 26.31
C LEU A 45 -33.89 -31.04 27.65
N VAL A 46 -34.45 -29.91 28.07
CA VAL A 46 -34.11 -29.26 29.33
C VAL A 46 -35.36 -29.12 30.18
N ARG A 47 -35.42 -29.85 31.31
CA ARG A 47 -36.46 -29.66 32.33
C ARG A 47 -36.33 -28.27 32.97
N THR A 48 -37.46 -27.57 33.07
CA THR A 48 -37.58 -26.24 33.67
C THR A 48 -38.59 -26.26 34.83
N ARG A 49 -38.83 -25.09 35.43
CA ARG A 49 -39.72 -24.96 36.60
C ARG A 49 -41.13 -25.45 36.25
N GLY A 50 -41.76 -26.16 37.19
CA GLY A 50 -43.13 -26.67 37.03
C GLY A 50 -43.24 -27.87 36.08
N GLY A 51 -42.17 -28.63 35.85
CA GLY A 51 -42.19 -29.82 34.98
C GLY A 51 -42.08 -29.53 33.47
N ASN A 52 -42.23 -28.26 33.07
CA ASN A 52 -42.14 -27.82 31.68
C ASN A 52 -40.79 -28.13 31.01
N ARG A 53 -40.80 -28.33 29.69
CA ARG A 53 -39.61 -28.65 28.89
C ARG A 53 -39.26 -27.51 27.94
N LYS A 54 -37.96 -27.26 27.77
CA LYS A 54 -37.41 -26.43 26.69
C LYS A 54 -36.54 -27.29 25.78
N PHE A 55 -36.57 -27.00 24.49
CA PHE A 55 -35.85 -27.74 23.47
C PHE A 55 -34.62 -26.92 23.09
N ARG A 56 -33.45 -27.37 23.54
CA ARG A 56 -32.19 -26.68 23.28
C ARG A 56 -31.54 -27.26 22.04
N ALA A 57 -31.71 -26.60 20.90
CA ALA A 57 -31.00 -26.98 19.69
C ALA A 57 -29.49 -26.73 19.84
N LEU A 58 -28.67 -27.72 19.54
CA LEU A 58 -27.21 -27.60 19.43
C LEU A 58 -26.78 -27.50 17.97
N ARG A 59 -27.44 -28.26 17.10
CA ARG A 59 -27.22 -28.23 15.64
C ARG A 59 -28.55 -28.34 14.91
N LEU A 60 -28.74 -27.55 13.86
CA LEU A 60 -29.89 -27.58 12.95
C LEU A 60 -29.41 -27.35 11.52
N ASP A 61 -29.98 -28.06 10.55
CA ASP A 61 -29.64 -27.96 9.13
C ASP A 61 -30.75 -27.30 8.29
N SER A 62 -31.98 -27.32 8.81
CA SER A 62 -33.19 -26.90 8.11
C SER A 62 -34.16 -26.22 9.06
N GLY A 63 -34.99 -25.34 8.50
CA GLY A 63 -35.99 -24.55 9.22
C GLY A 63 -37.20 -24.27 8.35
N ASN A 64 -38.30 -23.83 8.96
CA ASN A 64 -39.47 -23.39 8.21
C ASN A 64 -39.41 -21.88 7.98
N PHE A 65 -39.33 -21.46 6.73
CA PHE A 65 -39.27 -20.05 6.35
C PHE A 65 -40.53 -19.64 5.60
N SER A 66 -41.03 -18.45 5.89
CA SER A 66 -42.21 -17.87 5.22
C SER A 66 -41.81 -16.83 4.18
N TRP A 67 -42.51 -16.84 3.04
CA TRP A 67 -42.50 -15.75 2.07
C TRP A 67 -43.69 -14.85 2.39
N GLY A 68 -43.42 -13.62 2.85
CA GLY A 68 -44.44 -12.73 3.40
C GLY A 68 -45.46 -12.28 2.36
N SER A 69 -44.98 -11.72 1.25
CA SER A 69 -45.82 -11.26 0.13
C SER A 69 -46.68 -12.36 -0.48
N GLU A 70 -46.13 -13.57 -0.64
CA GLU A 70 -46.81 -14.71 -1.26
C GLU A 70 -47.67 -15.54 -0.29
N GLY A 71 -47.63 -15.25 1.01
CA GLY A 71 -48.46 -15.94 2.01
C GLY A 71 -48.15 -17.44 2.20
N ILE A 72 -46.95 -17.90 1.85
CA ILE A 72 -46.56 -19.32 1.95
C ILE A 72 -45.41 -19.56 2.91
N SER A 73 -45.26 -20.83 3.34
CA SER A 73 -44.10 -21.28 4.11
C SER A 73 -43.57 -22.60 3.59
N ARG A 74 -42.25 -22.74 3.56
CA ARG A 74 -41.56 -23.97 3.15
C ARG A 74 -40.43 -24.32 4.10
N LYS A 75 -40.23 -25.62 4.28
CA LYS A 75 -39.03 -26.14 4.93
C LYS A 75 -37.87 -26.05 3.96
N THR A 76 -36.83 -25.33 4.33
CA THR A 76 -35.63 -25.14 3.50
C THR A 76 -34.37 -25.38 4.31
N ARG A 77 -33.27 -25.68 3.61
CA ARG A 77 -31.94 -25.82 4.22
C ARG A 77 -31.37 -24.45 4.54
N VAL A 78 -30.79 -24.30 5.73
CA VAL A 78 -30.01 -23.11 6.10
C VAL A 78 -28.56 -23.33 5.69
N ILE A 79 -28.04 -22.43 4.86
CA ILE A 79 -26.72 -22.59 4.22
C ILE A 79 -25.64 -21.95 5.08
N VAL A 80 -25.79 -20.65 5.39
CA VAL A 80 -24.77 -19.85 6.07
C VAL A 80 -25.41 -18.67 6.81
N VAL A 81 -24.79 -18.22 7.90
CA VAL A 81 -25.14 -16.94 8.54
C VAL A 81 -24.39 -15.82 7.83
N ALA A 82 -25.11 -14.92 7.17
CA ALA A 82 -24.53 -13.83 6.38
C ALA A 82 -24.28 -12.57 7.22
N TYR A 83 -25.17 -12.28 8.17
CA TYR A 83 -25.09 -11.09 9.01
C TYR A 83 -25.74 -11.34 10.38
N HIS A 84 -25.25 -10.67 11.41
CA HIS A 84 -25.87 -10.68 12.73
C HIS A 84 -25.69 -9.29 13.38
N PRO A 85 -26.77 -8.63 13.84
CA PRO A 85 -26.68 -7.26 14.36
C PRO A 85 -25.91 -7.16 15.69
N SER A 86 -25.99 -8.18 16.54
CA SER A 86 -25.36 -8.14 17.87
C SER A 86 -23.86 -8.47 17.91
N ASN A 87 -23.37 -9.44 17.14
CA ASN A 87 -21.98 -9.90 17.25
C ASN A 87 -21.48 -10.60 15.98
N ASN A 88 -20.31 -10.19 15.50
CA ASN A 88 -19.65 -10.74 14.31
C ASN A 88 -19.14 -12.18 14.48
N GLU A 89 -18.84 -12.61 15.72
CA GLU A 89 -18.41 -13.99 15.99
C GLU A 89 -19.50 -15.01 15.69
N LEU A 90 -20.77 -14.61 15.81
CA LEU A 90 -21.91 -15.46 15.46
C LEU A 90 -21.98 -15.70 13.95
N VAL A 91 -21.59 -14.71 13.15
CA VAL A 91 -21.43 -14.85 11.69
C VAL A 91 -20.26 -15.77 11.38
N ARG A 92 -19.09 -15.52 11.98
CA ARG A 92 -17.86 -16.30 11.76
C ARG A 92 -18.04 -17.80 12.06
N THR A 93 -18.81 -18.12 13.10
CA THR A 93 -19.02 -19.49 13.56
C THR A 93 -20.31 -20.14 13.04
N ASN A 94 -21.06 -19.48 12.16
CA ASN A 94 -22.38 -19.92 11.69
C ASN A 94 -23.33 -20.30 12.84
N THR A 95 -23.41 -19.42 13.84
CA THR A 95 -24.28 -19.59 15.00
C THR A 95 -25.68 -19.03 14.72
N LEU A 96 -26.70 -19.87 14.94
CA LEU A 96 -28.11 -19.61 14.69
C LEU A 96 -28.78 -19.04 15.95
N THR A 97 -29.17 -17.77 15.87
CA THR A 97 -29.88 -17.02 16.92
C THR A 97 -31.00 -16.19 16.30
N LYS A 98 -31.93 -15.70 17.12
CA LYS A 98 -32.94 -14.75 16.66
C LYS A 98 -32.26 -13.52 16.03
N SER A 99 -32.83 -13.00 14.95
CA SER A 99 -32.34 -11.84 14.20
C SER A 99 -31.04 -12.08 13.43
N ALA A 100 -30.57 -13.32 13.35
CA ALA A 100 -29.51 -13.69 12.41
C ALA A 100 -30.07 -13.67 10.98
N VAL A 101 -29.38 -12.98 10.08
CA VAL A 101 -29.65 -12.99 8.64
C VAL A 101 -28.89 -14.18 8.05
N VAL A 102 -29.62 -15.09 7.45
CA VAL A 102 -29.10 -16.34 6.88
C VAL A 102 -29.36 -16.39 5.37
N GLN A 103 -28.57 -17.18 4.66
CA GLN A 103 -28.93 -17.63 3.32
C GLN A 103 -29.61 -18.99 3.42
N ILE A 104 -30.76 -19.12 2.78
CA ILE A 104 -31.53 -20.36 2.68
C ILE A 104 -31.60 -20.83 1.23
N ASP A 105 -31.83 -22.13 1.06
CA ASP A 105 -32.10 -22.71 -0.27
C ASP A 105 -33.41 -22.17 -0.86
N ALA A 106 -33.34 -21.67 -2.09
CA ALA A 106 -34.47 -21.11 -2.82
C ALA A 106 -35.34 -22.18 -3.51
N ALA A 107 -34.84 -23.41 -3.68
CA ALA A 107 -35.49 -24.42 -4.53
C ALA A 107 -36.95 -24.73 -4.13
N PRO A 108 -37.31 -24.91 -2.84
CA PRO A 108 -38.70 -25.18 -2.47
C PRO A 108 -39.67 -24.03 -2.77
N PHE A 109 -39.18 -22.78 -2.77
CA PHE A 109 -39.97 -21.62 -3.14
C PHE A 109 -40.11 -21.47 -4.64
N ARG A 110 -39.03 -21.74 -5.40
CA ARG A 110 -39.07 -21.73 -6.87
C ARG A 110 -40.04 -22.78 -7.42
N GLN A 111 -39.97 -24.01 -6.91
CA GLN A 111 -40.87 -25.09 -7.31
C GLN A 111 -42.35 -24.73 -7.04
N TRP A 112 -42.62 -24.10 -5.90
CA TRP A 112 -43.97 -23.62 -5.61
C TRP A 112 -44.41 -22.52 -6.57
N TYR A 113 -43.54 -21.54 -6.84
CA TYR A 113 -43.85 -20.42 -7.71
C TYR A 113 -44.19 -20.90 -9.14
N GLU A 114 -43.36 -21.79 -9.70
CA GLU A 114 -43.58 -22.41 -11.01
C GLU A 114 -44.89 -23.23 -11.07
N ALA A 115 -45.22 -23.95 -10.00
CA ALA A 115 -46.47 -24.68 -9.90
C ALA A 115 -47.70 -23.77 -9.71
N HIS A 116 -47.55 -22.66 -8.99
CA HIS A 116 -48.65 -21.77 -8.62
C HIS A 116 -49.01 -20.78 -9.72
N TYR A 117 -48.01 -20.20 -10.37
CA TYR A 117 -48.14 -19.15 -11.39
C TYR A 117 -47.85 -19.65 -12.82
N GLY A 118 -47.29 -20.84 -12.99
CA GLY A 118 -46.98 -21.39 -14.32
C GLY A 118 -45.81 -20.71 -15.05
N GLN A 119 -45.11 -19.77 -14.40
CA GLN A 119 -43.97 -19.02 -14.94
C GLN A 119 -42.67 -19.39 -14.22
N PRO A 120 -41.52 -19.46 -14.92
CA PRO A 120 -40.22 -19.68 -14.31
C PRO A 120 -39.75 -18.44 -13.54
N LEU A 121 -39.04 -18.63 -12.42
CA LEU A 121 -38.47 -17.55 -11.62
C LEU A 121 -36.94 -17.70 -11.51
N GLY A 122 -36.20 -16.70 -12.02
CA GLY A 122 -34.75 -16.62 -11.92
C GLY A 122 -33.97 -17.56 -12.84
N ARG A 123 -34.46 -17.89 -14.04
CA ARG A 123 -33.66 -18.60 -15.06
C ARG A 123 -32.87 -17.61 -15.92
N ARG A 124 -31.54 -17.62 -15.80
CA ARG A 124 -30.65 -16.99 -16.79
C ARG A 124 -30.75 -17.73 -18.12
N ARG A 125 -30.52 -17.02 -19.23
CA ARG A 125 -30.62 -17.45 -20.64
C ARG A 125 -29.70 -18.62 -21.09
N GLN A 126 -29.26 -19.50 -20.18
CA GLN A 126 -28.44 -20.68 -20.49
C GLN A 126 -29.22 -21.98 -20.23
N GLN A 127 -29.30 -22.76 -21.30
CA GLN A 127 -29.90 -24.10 -21.43
C GLN A 127 -31.33 -24.24 -20.90
N LYS A 128 -32.28 -24.19 -21.85
CA LYS A 128 -33.48 -25.04 -21.80
C LYS A 128 -33.00 -26.47 -21.52
N THR A 129 -32.95 -26.86 -20.25
CA THR A 129 -33.06 -28.27 -19.90
C THR A 129 -34.42 -28.69 -20.42
N GLU A 130 -34.47 -29.75 -21.22
CA GLU A 130 -35.68 -30.37 -21.73
C GLU A 130 -36.60 -30.73 -20.56
N THR A 131 -37.42 -29.78 -20.12
CA THR A 131 -38.59 -30.08 -19.32
C THR A 131 -39.58 -30.68 -20.29
N THR A 132 -39.76 -32.00 -20.22
CA THR A 132 -40.91 -32.72 -20.76
C THR A 132 -42.16 -31.88 -20.52
N GLU A 133 -42.74 -31.36 -21.60
CA GLU A 133 -44.00 -30.60 -21.54
C GLU A 133 -45.12 -31.58 -21.15
N GLU A 134 -45.35 -31.73 -19.85
CA GLU A 134 -46.56 -32.35 -19.37
C GLU A 134 -47.75 -31.48 -19.80
N LYS A 135 -48.66 -32.06 -20.61
CA LYS A 135 -49.89 -31.41 -21.04
C LYS A 135 -50.74 -31.08 -19.81
N LYS A 136 -50.68 -29.82 -19.35
CA LYS A 136 -51.54 -29.30 -18.27
C LYS A 136 -52.96 -29.06 -18.81
N SER A 137 -53.97 -29.26 -17.96
CA SER A 137 -55.36 -28.99 -18.35
C SER A 137 -55.59 -27.48 -18.57
N ASN A 138 -56.48 -27.13 -19.50
CA ASN A 138 -56.81 -25.73 -19.81
C ASN A 138 -57.31 -24.95 -18.58
N SER A 139 -57.98 -25.63 -17.64
CA SER A 139 -58.42 -25.02 -16.37
C SER A 139 -57.24 -24.58 -15.49
N VAL A 140 -56.16 -25.37 -15.46
CA VAL A 140 -54.96 -25.04 -14.68
C VAL A 140 -54.22 -23.86 -15.29
N VAL A 141 -54.07 -23.84 -16.62
CA VAL A 141 -53.42 -22.74 -17.35
C VAL A 141 -54.17 -21.43 -17.13
N LYS A 142 -55.51 -21.45 -17.24
CA LYS A 142 -56.35 -20.28 -16.99
C LYS A 142 -56.17 -19.74 -15.56
N LYS A 143 -56.23 -20.61 -14.54
CA LYS A 143 -56.02 -20.21 -13.13
C LYS A 143 -54.62 -19.66 -12.87
N GLN A 144 -53.59 -20.22 -13.51
CA GLN A 144 -52.22 -19.74 -13.38
C GLN A 144 -52.04 -18.34 -13.98
N ALA A 145 -52.61 -18.11 -15.17
CA ALA A 145 -52.57 -16.81 -15.84
C ALA A 145 -53.30 -15.73 -15.02
N GLU A 146 -54.49 -16.04 -14.50
CA GLU A 146 -55.27 -15.13 -13.63
C GLU A 146 -54.46 -14.73 -12.38
N ARG A 147 -53.89 -15.70 -11.67
CA ARG A 147 -53.07 -15.43 -10.47
C ARG A 147 -51.81 -14.63 -10.78
N PHE A 148 -51.14 -14.96 -11.88
CA PHE A 148 -49.91 -14.27 -12.25
C PHE A 148 -50.17 -12.80 -12.58
N ALA A 149 -51.29 -12.50 -13.24
CA ALA A 149 -51.70 -11.13 -13.53
C ALA A 149 -51.97 -10.31 -12.25
N GLU A 150 -52.53 -10.94 -11.22
CA GLU A 150 -52.90 -10.28 -9.95
C GLU A 150 -51.70 -10.10 -9.00
N HIS A 151 -50.93 -11.17 -8.77
CA HIS A 151 -49.90 -11.22 -7.71
C HIS A 151 -48.54 -11.76 -8.15
N GLY A 152 -48.40 -12.24 -9.39
CA GLY A 152 -47.19 -12.96 -9.82
C GLY A 152 -45.93 -12.10 -9.97
N LYS A 153 -46.02 -10.76 -9.99
CA LYS A 153 -44.84 -9.89 -10.18
C LYS A 153 -44.01 -9.80 -8.91
N VAL A 154 -42.81 -10.39 -8.94
CA VAL A 154 -41.86 -10.38 -7.83
C VAL A 154 -40.89 -9.18 -7.94
N GLU A 155 -40.48 -8.62 -6.80
CA GLU A 155 -39.47 -7.56 -6.75
C GLU A 155 -38.13 -8.00 -7.38
N SER A 156 -37.54 -7.15 -8.22
CA SER A 156 -36.28 -7.45 -8.94
C SER A 156 -35.12 -7.88 -8.02
N ALA A 157 -35.05 -7.35 -6.80
CA ALA A 157 -34.01 -7.70 -5.82
C ALA A 157 -34.16 -9.13 -5.27
N ILE A 158 -35.38 -9.65 -5.23
CA ILE A 158 -35.69 -11.03 -4.84
C ILE A 158 -35.49 -11.96 -6.04
N GLU A 159 -35.95 -11.56 -7.23
CA GLU A 159 -35.77 -12.33 -8.46
C GLU A 159 -34.29 -12.65 -8.74
N ARG A 160 -33.39 -11.66 -8.59
CA ARG A 160 -31.93 -11.87 -8.70
C ARG A 160 -31.38 -12.89 -7.70
N GLN A 161 -31.99 -13.03 -6.53
CA GLN A 161 -31.58 -14.04 -5.54
C GLN A 161 -32.04 -15.45 -5.93
N PHE A 162 -33.19 -15.57 -6.60
CA PHE A 162 -33.61 -16.82 -7.22
C PHE A 162 -32.63 -17.27 -8.31
N GLU A 163 -32.02 -16.36 -9.07
CA GLU A 163 -30.94 -16.73 -10.03
C GLU A 163 -29.74 -17.36 -9.32
N ALA A 164 -29.35 -16.83 -8.16
CA ALA A 164 -28.26 -17.37 -7.35
C ALA A 164 -28.64 -18.68 -6.60
N GLY A 165 -29.93 -19.04 -6.59
CA GLY A 165 -30.46 -20.20 -5.85
C GLY A 165 -30.41 -20.04 -4.33
N ARG A 166 -30.22 -18.83 -3.81
CA ARG A 166 -30.11 -18.56 -2.38
C ARG A 166 -30.86 -17.29 -2.00
N LEU A 167 -31.77 -17.40 -1.05
CA LEU A 167 -32.54 -16.26 -0.55
C LEU A 167 -31.99 -15.80 0.81
N TYR A 168 -31.96 -14.49 1.02
CA TYR A 168 -31.73 -13.93 2.35
C TYR A 168 -33.00 -14.00 3.18
N ALA A 169 -32.86 -14.49 4.41
CA ALA A 169 -33.95 -14.62 5.36
C ALA A 169 -33.49 -14.28 6.78
N VAL A 170 -34.42 -13.84 7.64
CA VAL A 170 -34.16 -13.56 9.05
C VAL A 170 -34.74 -14.65 9.92
N ILE A 171 -33.96 -15.14 10.89
CA ILE A 171 -34.45 -16.08 11.90
C ILE A 171 -35.32 -15.32 12.92
N ALA A 172 -36.61 -15.63 12.95
CA ALA A 172 -37.57 -15.03 13.88
C ALA A 172 -37.71 -15.84 15.19
N SER A 173 -37.46 -17.15 15.11
CA SER A 173 -37.52 -18.09 16.23
C SER A 173 -36.33 -17.97 17.19
N ARG A 174 -36.38 -18.70 18.32
CA ARG A 174 -35.29 -18.76 19.33
C ARG A 174 -34.77 -20.20 19.45
N PRO A 175 -33.77 -20.62 18.65
CA PRO A 175 -33.32 -22.02 18.58
C PRO A 175 -32.95 -22.65 19.92
N GLY A 176 -32.30 -21.90 20.82
CA GLY A 176 -31.94 -22.39 22.15
C GLY A 176 -33.11 -22.56 23.15
N GLN A 177 -34.33 -22.16 22.78
CA GLN A 177 -35.54 -22.27 23.59
C GLN A 177 -36.56 -23.24 23.00
N SER A 178 -36.87 -23.09 21.71
CA SER A 178 -37.88 -23.87 20.99
C SER A 178 -37.34 -25.06 20.22
N GLY A 179 -36.03 -25.12 19.99
CA GLY A 179 -35.40 -26.18 19.20
C GLY A 179 -35.64 -26.06 17.69
N ARG A 180 -36.12 -24.90 17.24
CA ARG A 180 -36.45 -24.61 15.82
C ARG A 180 -35.68 -23.41 15.30
N VAL A 181 -35.44 -23.37 14.00
CA VAL A 181 -34.81 -22.25 13.27
C VAL A 181 -35.74 -21.74 12.18
N ASP A 182 -36.89 -21.24 12.61
CA ASP A 182 -37.92 -20.69 11.73
C ASP A 182 -37.73 -19.17 11.54
N GLY A 183 -38.18 -18.66 10.40
CA GLY A 183 -37.94 -17.28 9.98
C GLY A 183 -38.80 -16.85 8.78
N TYR A 184 -38.45 -15.71 8.19
CA TYR A 184 -39.11 -15.15 7.01
C TYR A 184 -38.07 -14.63 6.01
N ILE A 185 -38.41 -14.66 4.72
CA ILE A 185 -37.59 -14.11 3.63
C ILE A 185 -37.56 -12.59 3.74
N LEU A 186 -36.39 -11.99 3.49
CA LEU A 186 -36.23 -10.54 3.49
C LEU A 186 -36.77 -9.95 2.18
N GLU A 187 -37.61 -8.91 2.30
CA GLU A 187 -38.27 -8.21 1.20
C GLU A 187 -38.17 -6.68 1.38
N GLY A 188 -38.30 -5.91 0.31
CA GLY A 188 -38.38 -4.43 0.34
C GLY A 188 -37.24 -3.73 1.08
N ASP A 189 -37.58 -2.73 1.89
CA ASP A 189 -36.61 -1.88 2.59
C ASP A 189 -35.71 -2.65 3.55
N GLU A 190 -36.24 -3.70 4.20
CA GLU A 190 -35.45 -4.53 5.12
C GLU A 190 -34.36 -5.30 4.35
N LEU A 191 -34.71 -5.82 3.16
CA LEU A 191 -33.74 -6.46 2.28
C LEU A 191 -32.66 -5.46 1.82
N ALA A 192 -33.06 -4.27 1.38
CA ALA A 192 -32.13 -3.22 0.94
C ALA A 192 -31.15 -2.81 2.04
N PHE A 193 -31.64 -2.66 3.28
CA PHE A 193 -30.81 -2.33 4.44
C PHE A 193 -29.72 -3.40 4.68
N TYR A 194 -30.10 -4.67 4.75
CA TYR A 194 -29.14 -5.74 5.03
C TYR A 194 -28.18 -5.99 3.86
N GLN A 195 -28.62 -5.87 2.62
CA GLN A 195 -27.74 -5.94 1.45
C GLN A 195 -26.65 -4.86 1.50
N LYS A 196 -27.01 -3.61 1.83
CA LYS A 196 -26.04 -2.51 2.00
C LYS A 196 -25.06 -2.78 3.14
N ALA A 197 -25.54 -3.29 4.28
CA ALA A 197 -24.70 -3.62 5.43
C ALA A 197 -23.69 -4.74 5.12
N ILE A 198 -24.13 -5.79 4.41
CA ILE A 198 -23.27 -6.90 4.00
C ILE A 198 -22.20 -6.43 3.01
N ARG A 199 -22.58 -5.62 2.01
CA ARG A 199 -21.65 -5.10 0.99
C ARG A 199 -20.55 -4.23 1.59
N LYS A 200 -20.92 -3.24 2.41
CA LYS A 200 -19.97 -2.33 3.10
C LYS A 200 -18.93 -3.11 3.91
N LYS A 201 -19.35 -4.18 4.58
CA LYS A 201 -18.45 -5.01 5.39
C LYS A 201 -17.50 -5.85 4.53
N LYS A 202 -17.94 -6.31 3.36
CA LYS A 202 -17.09 -7.02 2.39
C LYS A 202 -16.01 -6.08 1.83
N GLU A 203 -16.37 -4.87 1.44
CA GLU A 203 -15.44 -3.83 0.99
C GLU A 203 -14.39 -3.50 2.06
N GLN A 204 -14.83 -3.29 3.32
CA GLN A 204 -13.90 -3.07 4.44
C GLN A 204 -12.96 -4.26 4.67
N LYS A 205 -13.44 -5.50 4.48
CA LYS A 205 -12.62 -6.70 4.61
C LYS A 205 -11.61 -6.82 3.46
N GLU A 206 -11.98 -6.47 2.24
CA GLU A 206 -11.06 -6.44 1.10
C GLU A 206 -10.00 -5.36 1.26
N LYS A 207 -10.36 -4.16 1.74
CA LYS A 207 -9.40 -3.10 2.11
C LYS A 207 -8.44 -3.56 3.21
N LYS A 208 -8.95 -4.21 4.27
CA LYS A 208 -8.12 -4.78 5.33
C LYS A 208 -7.26 -5.96 4.85
N LYS A 209 -7.75 -6.77 3.91
CA LYS A 209 -6.99 -7.89 3.34
C LYS A 209 -5.82 -7.36 2.52
N LYS A 210 -6.04 -6.34 1.66
CA LYS A 210 -4.95 -5.64 0.96
C LYS A 210 -3.91 -5.08 1.95
N LYS A 211 -4.36 -4.46 3.06
CA LYS A 211 -3.49 -3.94 4.12
C LYS A 211 -2.73 -5.01 4.93
N LYS A 212 -3.18 -6.28 4.94
CA LYS A 212 -2.56 -7.37 5.72
C LYS A 212 -1.57 -8.23 4.91
N THR A 213 -1.49 -8.03 3.60
CA THR A 213 -0.58 -8.77 2.70
C THR A 213 0.82 -8.19 2.63
N THR A 214 1.10 -7.06 3.28
CA THR A 214 2.44 -6.48 3.39
C THR A 214 2.77 -6.39 4.88
N MET A 215 3.55 -7.31 5.42
CA MET A 215 4.23 -7.03 6.69
C MET A 215 5.23 -5.94 6.34
N ALA A 216 4.92 -4.69 6.68
CA ALA A 216 5.79 -3.58 6.34
C ALA A 216 6.78 -3.40 7.50
N ILE A 217 8.07 -3.31 7.19
CA ILE A 217 9.15 -3.22 8.16
C ILE A 217 9.58 -1.75 8.20
N LYS A 218 9.63 -1.17 9.41
CA LYS A 218 10.18 0.18 9.60
C LYS A 218 11.67 0.13 9.27
N THR A 219 12.09 0.93 8.29
CA THR A 219 13.45 1.03 7.80
C THR A 219 13.90 2.48 7.90
N ARG A 220 15.08 2.69 8.47
CA ARG A 220 15.73 3.99 8.59
C ARG A 220 16.67 4.21 7.41
N ILE A 221 16.44 5.26 6.64
CA ILE A 221 17.21 5.58 5.44
C ILE A 221 17.91 6.93 5.63
N CYS A 222 19.22 6.95 5.49
CA CYS A 222 20.01 8.19 5.45
C CYS A 222 20.29 8.57 3.99
N MET A 223 20.17 9.84 3.64
CA MET A 223 20.34 10.32 2.28
C MET A 223 21.25 11.53 2.21
N ILE A 224 22.17 11.47 1.25
CA ILE A 224 23.10 12.54 0.86
C ILE A 224 23.22 12.57 -0.66
N SER A 225 23.73 13.66 -1.20
CA SER A 225 24.00 13.86 -2.61
C SER A 225 24.96 15.04 -2.76
N ASP A 226 25.58 15.17 -3.93
CA ASP A 226 26.40 16.33 -4.29
C ASP A 226 27.48 16.58 -3.25
N THR A 227 28.24 15.55 -2.91
CA THR A 227 29.33 15.68 -1.94
C THR A 227 30.53 16.39 -2.55
N HIS A 228 30.77 16.28 -3.86
CA HIS A 228 31.90 16.93 -4.55
C HIS A 228 33.25 16.71 -3.84
N THR A 229 33.52 15.47 -3.40
CA THR A 229 34.71 15.09 -2.61
C THR A 229 34.76 15.67 -1.18
N LEU A 230 33.74 16.39 -0.73
CA LEU A 230 33.67 16.95 0.63
C LEU A 230 33.11 15.91 1.61
N THR A 231 33.98 15.43 2.49
CA THR A 231 33.61 14.52 3.59
C THR A 231 32.89 15.26 4.73
N PRO A 232 32.12 14.57 5.59
CA PRO A 232 31.51 15.17 6.76
C PRO A 232 32.54 15.90 7.63
N ASN A 233 32.18 17.07 8.17
CA ASN A 233 33.07 17.88 8.98
C ASN A 233 33.58 17.09 10.22
N PRO A 234 34.88 17.21 10.58
CA PRO A 234 35.44 16.50 11.72
C PRO A 234 34.95 17.08 13.05
N VAL A 235 34.98 16.25 14.10
CA VAL A 235 34.76 16.68 15.49
C VAL A 235 35.93 17.59 15.91
N PRO A 236 35.72 18.74 16.59
CA PRO A 236 34.51 19.18 17.30
C PRO A 236 33.63 20.17 16.53
N ASN A 237 33.70 20.26 15.19
CA ASN A 237 32.87 21.22 14.47
C ASN A 237 31.36 20.95 14.70
N THR A 238 30.66 21.90 15.32
CA THR A 238 29.22 21.84 15.62
C THR A 238 28.42 22.92 14.89
N THR A 239 29.07 23.69 14.01
CA THR A 239 28.44 24.84 13.34
C THR A 239 27.52 24.44 12.19
N ASN A 240 27.63 23.20 11.70
CA ASN A 240 26.77 22.62 10.68
C ASN A 240 26.42 21.16 11.01
N ALA A 241 25.40 20.63 10.35
CA ALA A 241 24.86 19.30 10.61
C ALA A 241 25.57 18.18 9.82
N TYR A 242 26.20 18.49 8.69
CA TYR A 242 27.01 17.54 7.92
C TYR A 242 28.37 17.30 8.60
N ARG A 243 28.37 16.42 9.61
CA ARG A 243 29.54 16.16 10.47
C ARG A 243 29.67 14.69 10.85
N HIS A 244 30.90 14.25 11.08
CA HIS A 244 31.21 12.87 11.44
C HIS A 244 30.82 12.56 12.91
N PRO A 245 30.32 11.35 13.22
CA PRO A 245 29.81 10.36 12.28
C PRO A 245 28.43 10.75 11.71
N LEU A 246 28.15 10.29 10.49
CA LEU A 246 26.80 10.35 9.94
C LEU A 246 25.82 9.50 10.77
N PRO A 247 24.51 9.82 10.75
CA PRO A 247 23.52 9.08 11.53
C PRO A 247 23.48 7.59 11.16
N LYS A 248 23.31 6.74 12.18
CA LYS A 248 23.08 5.31 11.99
C LYS A 248 21.77 5.09 11.22
N SER A 249 21.85 4.26 10.18
CA SER A 249 20.73 3.92 9.31
C SER A 249 20.79 2.45 8.89
N ASP A 250 19.70 1.92 8.35
CA ASP A 250 19.71 0.60 7.72
C ASP A 250 20.25 0.72 6.29
N VAL A 251 19.85 1.79 5.59
CA VAL A 251 20.27 2.09 4.22
C VAL A 251 20.82 3.52 4.13
N LEU A 252 21.96 3.70 3.47
CA LEU A 252 22.45 5.00 2.99
C LEU A 252 22.18 5.10 1.47
N LEU A 253 21.67 6.24 1.01
CA LEU A 253 21.52 6.56 -0.40
C LEU A 253 22.38 7.78 -0.75
N HIS A 254 23.19 7.65 -1.81
CA HIS A 254 23.95 8.75 -2.40
C HIS A 254 23.45 9.04 -3.82
N ALA A 255 22.86 10.22 -4.05
CA ALA A 255 22.16 10.55 -5.29
C ALA A 255 23.03 11.30 -6.33
N GLY A 256 24.26 10.83 -6.57
CA GLY A 256 25.17 11.41 -7.56
C GLY A 256 26.01 12.58 -7.08
N ASP A 257 26.93 13.00 -7.95
CA ASP A 257 27.98 14.01 -7.71
C ASP A 257 28.83 13.67 -6.47
N ILE A 258 29.37 12.46 -6.49
CA ILE A 258 30.22 11.93 -5.42
C ILE A 258 31.53 12.72 -5.38
N THR A 259 32.13 12.88 -6.54
CA THR A 259 33.41 13.55 -6.77
C THR A 259 33.20 14.94 -7.37
N LYS A 260 34.21 15.81 -7.30
CA LYS A 260 34.15 17.14 -7.91
C LYS A 260 34.41 17.09 -9.41
N VAL A 261 35.29 16.20 -9.87
CA VAL A 261 35.61 16.05 -11.30
C VAL A 261 36.07 14.63 -11.65
N GLY A 262 35.75 13.61 -10.86
CA GLY A 262 36.01 12.22 -11.20
C GLY A 262 37.47 11.79 -11.15
N LEU A 263 38.37 12.47 -10.43
CA LEU A 263 39.74 11.98 -10.25
C LEU A 263 39.77 10.72 -9.38
N LYS A 264 40.72 9.82 -9.60
CA LYS A 264 40.84 8.56 -8.83
C LYS A 264 40.99 8.82 -7.34
N ALA A 265 41.80 9.81 -6.97
CA ALA A 265 41.98 10.22 -5.58
C ALA A 265 40.68 10.70 -4.92
N GLU A 266 39.77 11.31 -5.67
CA GLU A 266 38.46 11.74 -5.16
C GLU A 266 37.56 10.54 -4.86
N HIS A 267 37.53 9.56 -5.77
CA HIS A 267 36.82 8.29 -5.55
C HIS A 267 37.36 7.54 -4.33
N GLU A 268 38.68 7.49 -4.16
CA GLU A 268 39.31 6.86 -2.99
C GLU A 268 38.92 7.54 -1.67
N VAL A 269 38.91 8.87 -1.62
CA VAL A 269 38.46 9.65 -0.45
C VAL A 269 37.00 9.34 -0.12
N MET A 270 36.13 9.32 -1.13
CA MET A 270 34.70 9.11 -0.93
C MET A 270 34.37 7.66 -0.57
N LEU A 271 35.07 6.68 -1.15
CA LEU A 271 34.98 5.29 -0.73
C LEU A 271 35.42 5.09 0.71
N ALA A 272 36.51 5.73 1.14
CA ALA A 272 36.95 5.69 2.54
C ALA A 272 35.87 6.26 3.47
N MET A 273 35.29 7.41 3.14
CA MET A 273 34.20 8.01 3.90
C MET A 273 32.97 7.08 3.98
N LEU A 274 32.55 6.50 2.84
CA LEU A 274 31.39 5.60 2.80
C LEU A 274 31.63 4.31 3.61
N LYS A 275 32.87 3.78 3.64
CA LYS A 275 33.23 2.61 4.45
C LYS A 275 33.02 2.86 5.95
N GLU A 276 33.15 4.11 6.42
CA GLU A 276 32.96 4.50 7.83
C GLU A 276 31.49 4.67 8.23
N VAL A 277 30.57 4.81 7.26
CA VAL A 277 29.15 5.08 7.56
C VAL A 277 28.48 3.86 8.21
N PRO A 278 27.82 4.01 9.37
CA PRO A 278 27.14 2.92 10.08
C PRO A 278 25.79 2.57 9.44
N ALA A 279 25.83 1.98 8.23
CA ALA A 279 24.68 1.46 7.49
C ALA A 279 24.95 0.06 6.96
N GLU A 280 23.93 -0.79 6.92
CA GLU A 280 24.03 -2.17 6.36
C GLU A 280 24.26 -2.12 4.85
N LEU A 281 23.46 -1.32 4.16
CA LEU A 281 23.50 -1.17 2.70
C LEU A 281 23.73 0.30 2.32
N LYS A 282 24.62 0.55 1.37
CA LYS A 282 24.97 1.90 0.89
C LYS A 282 24.85 1.90 -0.63
N LEU A 283 23.77 2.48 -1.15
CA LEU A 283 23.51 2.57 -2.59
C LEU A 283 24.04 3.89 -3.13
N VAL A 284 24.83 3.82 -4.18
CA VAL A 284 25.49 4.98 -4.78
C VAL A 284 25.23 5.00 -6.27
N VAL A 285 24.64 6.09 -6.77
CA VAL A 285 24.56 6.38 -8.20
C VAL A 285 25.54 7.51 -8.53
N ALA A 286 26.09 7.51 -9.75
CA ALA A 286 26.92 8.60 -10.25
C ALA A 286 26.09 9.87 -10.52
N GLY A 287 26.75 11.03 -10.59
CA GLY A 287 26.20 12.26 -11.15
C GLY A 287 27.08 12.83 -12.26
N ASN A 288 26.74 14.03 -12.74
CA ASN A 288 27.41 14.61 -13.90
C ASN A 288 28.87 15.03 -13.62
N HIS A 289 29.27 15.19 -12.36
CA HIS A 289 30.65 15.45 -11.94
C HIS A 289 31.52 14.18 -11.85
N ASP A 290 30.91 13.00 -11.78
CA ASP A 290 31.60 11.71 -11.72
C ASP A 290 32.04 11.25 -13.11
N ILE A 291 32.72 12.13 -13.83
CA ILE A 291 32.94 12.02 -15.28
C ILE A 291 33.70 10.78 -15.73
N THR A 292 34.47 10.16 -14.83
CA THR A 292 35.19 8.91 -15.09
C THR A 292 34.33 7.67 -14.91
N LEU A 293 33.11 7.79 -14.41
CA LEU A 293 32.11 6.71 -14.39
C LEU A 293 31.25 6.69 -15.67
N ASP A 294 31.34 7.72 -16.52
CA ASP A 294 30.77 7.77 -17.87
C ASP A 294 31.88 7.52 -18.92
N GLU A 295 32.11 6.25 -19.25
CA GLU A 295 33.22 5.83 -20.13
C GLU A 295 33.14 6.48 -21.52
N GLU A 296 31.94 6.58 -22.09
CA GLU A 296 31.72 7.16 -23.42
C GLU A 296 32.03 8.66 -23.40
N TYR A 297 31.51 9.40 -22.42
CA TYR A 297 31.80 10.82 -22.26
C TYR A 297 33.29 11.08 -21.98
N TYR A 298 33.91 10.32 -21.07
CA TYR A 298 35.30 10.53 -20.67
C TYR A 298 36.25 10.36 -21.84
N SER A 299 36.06 9.27 -22.60
CA SER A 299 36.86 8.95 -23.78
C SER A 299 36.72 10.00 -24.88
N ARG A 300 35.52 10.55 -25.05
CA ARG A 300 35.22 11.53 -26.11
C ARG A 300 35.71 12.94 -25.78
N ILE A 301 35.35 13.47 -24.61
CA ILE A 301 35.68 14.85 -24.21
C ILE A 301 36.03 15.03 -22.73
N GLY A 302 35.60 14.14 -21.83
CA GLY A 302 35.77 14.35 -20.39
C GLY A 302 37.22 14.43 -19.94
N HIS A 303 38.13 13.67 -20.56
CA HIS A 303 39.56 13.72 -20.24
C HIS A 303 40.21 15.09 -20.48
N TYR A 304 39.66 15.94 -21.36
CA TYR A 304 40.13 17.32 -21.53
C TYR A 304 39.92 18.17 -20.28
N ARG A 305 38.89 17.89 -19.48
CA ARG A 305 38.66 18.58 -18.19
C ARG A 305 39.76 18.28 -17.17
N HIS A 306 40.40 17.11 -17.23
CA HIS A 306 41.55 16.80 -16.37
C HIS A 306 42.84 17.46 -16.88
N ARG A 307 42.99 17.59 -18.21
CA ARG A 307 44.19 18.18 -18.83
C ARG A 307 44.23 19.69 -18.73
N TYR A 308 43.09 20.35 -18.87
CA TYR A 308 42.97 21.80 -18.87
C TYR A 308 42.29 22.25 -17.59
N ARG A 309 43.08 22.89 -16.70
CA ARG A 309 42.59 23.55 -15.48
C ARG A 309 41.58 24.65 -15.84
N THR A 310 40.35 24.24 -16.08
CA THR A 310 39.19 25.11 -16.07
C THR A 310 38.71 25.20 -14.63
N ASP A 311 38.26 26.37 -14.19
CA ASP A 311 37.59 26.47 -12.89
C ASP A 311 36.29 25.65 -12.96
N HIS A 312 36.35 24.41 -12.49
CA HIS A 312 35.23 23.46 -12.53
C HIS A 312 34.06 23.87 -11.61
N THR A 313 34.20 24.97 -10.85
CA THR A 313 33.13 25.53 -10.01
C THR A 313 32.31 26.62 -10.72
N ALA A 314 32.75 27.10 -11.88
CA ALA A 314 32.04 28.12 -12.65
C ALA A 314 30.90 27.50 -13.48
N ALA A 315 29.73 28.15 -13.49
CA ALA A 315 28.58 27.75 -14.30
C ALA A 315 28.85 27.71 -15.81
N SER A 316 29.95 28.30 -16.28
CA SER A 316 30.41 28.33 -17.68
C SER A 316 31.50 27.29 -18.01
N ALA A 317 31.86 26.42 -17.07
CA ALA A 317 32.94 25.44 -17.24
C ALA A 317 32.56 24.35 -18.27
N THR A 318 32.91 24.59 -19.52
CA THR A 318 32.82 23.60 -20.61
C THR A 318 34.13 22.81 -20.71
N ALA A 319 34.11 21.63 -21.33
CA ALA A 319 35.29 20.77 -21.49
C ALA A 319 36.40 21.35 -22.41
N GLY A 320 36.23 22.59 -22.89
CA GLY A 320 37.06 23.20 -23.93
C GLY A 320 36.51 22.94 -25.34
N ARG A 321 37.07 23.64 -26.35
CA ARG A 321 36.80 23.35 -27.78
C ARG A 321 37.86 22.38 -28.29
N PRO A 322 37.51 21.44 -29.21
CA PRO A 322 38.47 20.52 -29.81
C PRO A 322 39.62 21.21 -30.58
N ASP A 323 39.49 22.50 -30.87
CA ASP A 323 40.42 23.28 -31.68
C ASP A 323 41.58 23.93 -30.88
N VAL A 324 41.61 23.78 -29.55
CA VAL A 324 42.67 24.34 -28.69
C VAL A 324 43.65 23.24 -28.31
N VAL A 325 44.72 23.14 -29.09
CA VAL A 325 45.85 22.24 -28.83
C VAL A 325 46.92 23.03 -28.06
N GLU A 326 46.73 23.22 -26.76
CA GLU A 326 47.87 23.51 -25.88
C GLU A 326 48.28 22.20 -25.21
N GLU A 327 49.57 21.84 -25.32
CA GLU A 327 50.13 20.63 -24.74
C GLU A 327 50.22 20.79 -23.21
N GLY A 328 49.21 20.29 -22.49
CA GLY A 328 49.21 20.18 -21.04
C GLY A 328 49.53 18.75 -20.59
N GLU A 329 50.54 18.59 -19.73
CA GLU A 329 51.02 17.33 -19.13
C GLU A 329 50.04 16.72 -18.08
N GLY A 330 48.73 16.75 -18.31
CA GLY A 330 47.74 16.15 -17.40
C GLY A 330 47.61 14.65 -17.61
N ALA A 331 47.85 13.85 -16.56
CA ALA A 331 47.61 12.41 -16.58
C ALA A 331 46.12 12.10 -16.80
N VAL A 332 45.83 11.19 -17.74
CA VAL A 332 44.47 10.69 -17.99
C VAL A 332 44.19 9.56 -16.99
N GLU A 333 43.00 9.57 -16.40
CA GLU A 333 42.58 8.55 -15.46
C GLU A 333 42.15 7.26 -16.18
N SER A 334 42.37 6.12 -15.53
CA SER A 334 41.86 4.84 -16.01
C SER A 334 40.43 4.62 -15.54
N VAL A 335 39.45 4.80 -16.44
CA VAL A 335 38.02 4.57 -16.18
C VAL A 335 37.77 3.17 -15.62
N ARG A 336 38.45 2.15 -16.17
CA ARG A 336 38.33 0.76 -15.72
C ARG A 336 38.82 0.57 -14.28
N GLU A 337 39.93 1.21 -13.90
CA GLU A 337 40.42 1.13 -12.52
C GLU A 337 39.44 1.80 -11.55
N ILE A 338 38.90 2.96 -11.93
CA ILE A 338 37.92 3.68 -11.11
C ILE A 338 36.64 2.86 -10.93
N GLN A 339 36.08 2.30 -12.00
CA GLN A 339 34.93 1.39 -11.92
C GLN A 339 35.24 0.15 -11.06
N ALA A 340 36.47 -0.37 -11.13
CA ALA A 340 36.91 -1.49 -10.30
C ALA A 340 36.97 -1.13 -8.80
N LEU A 341 37.24 0.12 -8.42
CA LEU A 341 37.20 0.55 -7.02
C LEU A 341 35.79 0.35 -6.42
N TRP A 342 34.77 0.78 -7.15
CA TRP A 342 33.35 0.73 -6.72
C TRP A 342 32.75 -0.68 -6.75
N THR A 343 33.32 -1.57 -7.57
CA THR A 343 32.87 -2.97 -7.71
C THR A 343 33.81 -3.97 -7.03
N SER A 344 34.80 -3.47 -6.28
CA SER A 344 35.75 -4.29 -5.52
C SER A 344 35.05 -5.09 -4.40
N ALA A 345 35.63 -6.24 -4.04
CA ALA A 345 35.17 -7.02 -2.90
C ALA A 345 35.17 -6.19 -1.60
N GLU A 346 36.18 -5.33 -1.41
CA GLU A 346 36.25 -4.46 -0.23
C GLU A 346 35.08 -3.46 -0.15
N ALA A 347 34.68 -2.86 -1.27
CA ALA A 347 33.51 -1.99 -1.31
C ALA A 347 32.23 -2.79 -1.01
N MET A 348 32.11 -3.98 -1.61
CA MET A 348 30.93 -4.83 -1.41
C MET A 348 30.80 -5.34 0.03
N ASP A 349 31.89 -5.74 0.67
CA ASP A 349 31.95 -6.20 2.05
C ASP A 349 31.64 -5.08 3.04
N ALA A 350 31.98 -3.83 2.69
CA ALA A 350 31.57 -2.64 3.44
C ALA A 350 30.10 -2.25 3.20
N GLY A 351 29.33 -3.04 2.45
CA GLY A 351 27.93 -2.79 2.14
C GLY A 351 27.70 -1.78 1.01
N ILE A 352 28.75 -1.33 0.31
CA ILE A 352 28.64 -0.36 -0.80
C ILE A 352 28.20 -1.09 -2.06
N ARG A 353 27.22 -0.53 -2.76
CA ARG A 353 26.74 -0.99 -4.06
C ARG A 353 26.61 0.21 -4.99
N TYR A 354 27.52 0.28 -5.96
CA TYR A 354 27.34 1.17 -7.10
C TYR A 354 26.20 0.64 -7.97
N VAL A 355 25.22 1.49 -8.27
CA VAL A 355 24.02 1.13 -9.03
C VAL A 355 23.97 1.91 -10.34
N GLU A 356 24.00 1.17 -11.45
CA GLU A 356 23.82 1.72 -12.80
C GLU A 356 22.34 2.03 -13.08
N GLU A 357 22.07 2.69 -14.21
CA GLU A 357 20.70 3.00 -14.61
C GLU A 357 19.84 1.72 -14.72
N GLY A 358 18.69 1.70 -14.03
CA GLY A 358 17.74 0.60 -14.12
C GLY A 358 17.11 0.22 -12.79
N VAL A 359 16.48 -0.97 -12.78
CA VAL A 359 15.73 -1.50 -11.64
C VAL A 359 16.57 -2.51 -10.88
N HIS A 360 16.77 -2.25 -9.59
CA HIS A 360 17.57 -3.06 -8.68
C HIS A 360 16.72 -3.49 -7.49
N ARG A 361 16.93 -4.73 -7.01
CA ARG A 361 16.20 -5.26 -5.85
C ARG A 361 17.18 -5.63 -4.75
N PHE A 362 16.82 -5.23 -3.53
CA PHE A 362 17.63 -5.49 -2.34
C PHE A 362 16.78 -6.09 -1.24
N THR A 363 17.42 -6.91 -0.39
CA THR A 363 16.83 -7.45 0.82
C THR A 363 17.81 -7.23 1.96
N LEU A 364 17.34 -6.61 3.04
CA LEU A 364 18.11 -6.34 4.26
C LEU A 364 18.05 -7.55 5.22
N ALA A 365 19.00 -7.60 6.15
CA ALA A 365 19.09 -8.65 7.16
C ALA A 365 17.85 -8.74 8.06
N ASN A 366 17.12 -7.63 8.24
CA ASN A 366 15.86 -7.58 8.99
C ASN A 366 14.64 -8.12 8.21
N GLY A 367 14.82 -8.53 6.94
CA GLY A 367 13.78 -9.08 6.06
C GLY A 367 13.04 -8.04 5.22
N ALA A 368 13.39 -6.74 5.30
CA ALA A 368 12.85 -5.73 4.41
C ALA A 368 13.37 -5.95 2.99
N SER A 369 12.48 -6.08 2.01
CA SER A 369 12.81 -6.25 0.60
C SER A 369 12.17 -5.12 -0.21
N PHE A 370 12.97 -4.45 -1.04
CA PHE A 370 12.53 -3.26 -1.76
C PHE A 370 13.17 -3.15 -3.14
N THR A 371 12.49 -2.43 -4.02
CA THR A 371 12.94 -2.16 -5.38
C THR A 371 13.35 -0.70 -5.52
N VAL A 372 14.53 -0.47 -6.08
CA VAL A 372 15.07 0.86 -6.40
C VAL A 372 15.16 1.02 -7.91
N TYR A 373 14.65 2.13 -8.43
CA TYR A 373 15.02 2.58 -9.77
C TYR A 373 16.14 3.62 -9.63
N ALA A 374 17.29 3.38 -10.26
CA ALA A 374 18.44 4.27 -10.25
C ALA A 374 18.67 4.93 -11.61
N SER A 375 19.15 6.18 -11.66
CA SER A 375 19.65 6.79 -12.90
C SER A 375 20.60 7.98 -12.63
N PRO A 376 21.80 8.01 -13.24
CA PRO A 376 22.73 9.15 -13.13
C PRO A 376 22.38 10.30 -14.09
N TYR A 377 21.47 10.07 -15.04
CA TYR A 377 21.27 10.95 -16.19
C TYR A 377 20.49 12.21 -15.84
N THR A 378 20.93 13.35 -16.38
CA THR A 378 20.26 14.65 -16.27
C THR A 378 20.11 15.35 -17.62
N PRO A 379 19.09 16.22 -17.81
CA PRO A 379 19.01 17.06 -19.00
C PRO A 379 20.29 17.88 -19.15
N GLU A 380 20.77 18.00 -20.38
CA GLU A 380 22.07 18.58 -20.68
C GLU A 380 22.30 19.95 -20.01
N PHE A 381 23.47 20.07 -19.38
CA PHE A 381 23.96 21.29 -18.77
C PHE A 381 25.48 21.34 -18.94
N CYS A 382 25.98 22.45 -19.52
CA CYS A 382 27.40 22.79 -19.61
C CYS A 382 28.35 21.68 -20.09
N GLN A 383 27.85 20.76 -20.94
CA GLN A 383 28.60 19.62 -21.49
C GLN A 383 29.28 18.77 -20.40
N TRP A 384 28.55 18.38 -19.36
CA TRP A 384 29.00 17.42 -18.34
C TRP A 384 28.61 15.97 -18.68
N ALA A 385 29.09 15.01 -17.89
CA ALA A 385 28.78 13.58 -18.07
C ALA A 385 27.29 13.28 -17.81
N PHE A 386 26.84 12.12 -18.27
CA PHE A 386 25.46 11.64 -18.09
C PHE A 386 24.38 12.63 -18.60
N ALA A 387 24.74 13.47 -19.57
CA ALA A 387 23.84 14.44 -20.17
C ALA A 387 22.98 13.82 -21.28
N TYR A 388 21.74 14.28 -21.41
CA TYR A 388 20.88 14.00 -22.57
C TYR A 388 20.08 15.22 -22.99
N GLU A 389 19.70 15.30 -24.26
CA GLU A 389 18.87 16.40 -24.76
C GLU A 389 17.54 16.49 -24.00
N ARG A 390 17.13 17.71 -23.61
CA ARG A 390 15.92 17.91 -22.79
C ARG A 390 14.64 17.37 -23.45
N SER A 391 14.60 17.26 -24.77
CA SER A 391 13.51 16.70 -25.57
C SER A 391 13.39 15.17 -25.50
N VAL A 392 14.43 14.48 -25.02
CA VAL A 392 14.52 13.01 -25.03
C VAL A 392 13.87 12.41 -23.78
N ASP A 393 12.91 11.50 -24.00
CA ASP A 393 12.23 10.78 -22.93
C ASP A 393 12.99 9.50 -22.53
N ARG A 394 13.87 9.62 -21.53
CA ARG A 394 14.63 8.47 -21.00
C ARG A 394 13.86 7.61 -20.00
N PHE A 395 12.79 8.13 -19.39
CA PHE A 395 12.17 7.52 -18.22
C PHE A 395 10.82 6.84 -18.50
N ASN A 396 10.26 7.04 -19.70
CA ASN A 396 8.93 6.53 -20.05
C ASN A 396 9.00 5.67 -21.31
N ALA A 397 8.38 4.49 -21.27
CA ALA A 397 8.25 3.66 -22.45
C ALA A 397 7.57 4.44 -23.60
N PRO A 398 8.06 4.32 -24.85
CA PRO A 398 7.56 5.09 -25.97
C PRO A 398 6.13 4.67 -26.30
N ARG A 399 5.29 5.65 -26.67
CA ARG A 399 3.90 5.38 -27.08
C ARG A 399 3.80 4.67 -28.44
N SER A 400 4.84 4.78 -29.26
CA SER A 400 4.98 4.14 -30.57
C SER A 400 6.46 3.89 -30.87
N VAL A 401 6.76 2.78 -31.53
CA VAL A 401 8.11 2.43 -32.02
C VAL A 401 8.34 2.91 -33.46
N ALA A 402 7.89 4.12 -33.78
CA ALA A 402 8.10 4.71 -35.09
C ALA A 402 9.59 5.06 -35.31
N GLU A 403 10.02 5.10 -36.57
CA GLU A 403 11.38 5.43 -36.95
C GLU A 403 11.76 6.85 -36.45
N GLY A 404 12.93 6.99 -35.84
CA GLY A 404 13.40 8.25 -35.24
C GLY A 404 12.94 8.54 -33.81
N VAL A 405 12.11 7.68 -33.20
CA VAL A 405 11.73 7.81 -31.79
C VAL A 405 12.80 7.18 -30.89
N PHE A 406 13.35 7.96 -29.96
CA PHE A 406 14.28 7.46 -28.95
C PHE A 406 13.63 6.37 -28.10
N VAL A 407 14.31 5.21 -27.99
CA VAL A 407 13.87 4.11 -27.13
C VAL A 407 14.74 4.14 -25.87
N PRO A 408 14.15 4.42 -24.69
CA PRO A 408 14.90 4.41 -23.44
C PRO A 408 15.43 3.00 -23.16
N PRO A 409 16.71 2.86 -22.76
CA PRO A 409 17.30 1.56 -22.47
C PRO A 409 16.66 0.92 -21.24
N ASN A 410 16.36 1.72 -20.23
CA ASN A 410 15.85 1.28 -18.94
C ASN A 410 14.67 2.17 -18.48
N PRO A 411 13.49 2.12 -19.12
CA PRO A 411 12.36 2.96 -18.71
C PRO A 411 11.88 2.59 -17.30
N VAL A 412 11.37 3.59 -16.54
CA VAL A 412 10.80 3.35 -15.21
C VAL A 412 9.56 2.46 -15.34
N PRO A 413 9.46 1.34 -14.59
CA PRO A 413 8.27 0.50 -14.56
C PRO A 413 7.00 1.25 -14.18
N GLY A 414 5.84 0.68 -14.54
CA GLY A 414 4.54 1.27 -14.19
C GLY A 414 4.17 1.14 -12.71
N ASP A 415 4.69 0.11 -12.05
CA ASP A 415 4.46 -0.23 -10.65
C ASP A 415 5.67 -0.98 -10.07
N GLY A 416 5.66 -1.21 -8.75
CA GLY A 416 6.64 -2.07 -8.08
C GLY A 416 7.99 -1.42 -7.76
N VAL A 417 8.14 -0.11 -7.98
CA VAL A 417 9.30 0.68 -7.53
C VAL A 417 8.99 1.31 -6.18
N ASP A 418 9.74 0.97 -5.13
CA ASP A 418 9.55 1.54 -3.79
C ASP A 418 10.32 2.85 -3.63
N ILE A 419 11.53 2.92 -4.19
CA ILE A 419 12.43 4.07 -4.09
C ILE A 419 12.92 4.47 -5.49
N MET A 420 12.92 5.75 -5.80
CA MET A 420 13.65 6.29 -6.94
C MET A 420 14.90 7.02 -6.44
N LEU A 421 16.05 6.69 -7.02
CA LEU A 421 17.36 7.29 -6.72
C LEU A 421 17.93 7.86 -8.02
N THR A 422 17.69 9.13 -8.30
CA THR A 422 18.16 9.76 -9.53
C THR A 422 19.11 10.90 -9.20
N HIS A 423 20.05 11.22 -10.08
CA HIS A 423 20.89 12.37 -9.82
C HIS A 423 20.11 13.69 -9.95
N GLY A 424 19.40 13.89 -11.05
CA GLY A 424 18.59 15.08 -11.28
C GLY A 424 17.19 15.05 -10.63
N PRO A 425 16.62 16.22 -10.31
CA PRO A 425 15.26 16.33 -9.77
C PRO A 425 14.17 16.18 -10.85
N PRO A 426 12.97 15.71 -10.49
CA PRO A 426 11.79 15.83 -11.33
C PRO A 426 11.34 17.30 -11.42
N TYR A 427 10.78 17.69 -12.57
CA TYR A 427 10.34 19.06 -12.80
C TYR A 427 9.31 19.55 -11.77
N GLY A 428 9.52 20.75 -11.24
CA GLY A 428 8.61 21.43 -10.30
C GLY A 428 8.66 20.91 -8.87
N ILE A 429 9.66 20.08 -8.52
CA ILE A 429 9.88 19.57 -7.16
C ILE A 429 11.33 19.81 -6.76
N LEU A 430 11.56 20.77 -5.86
CA LEU A 430 12.89 21.05 -5.29
C LEU A 430 13.98 21.26 -6.38
N ASP A 431 13.59 21.90 -7.49
CA ASP A 431 14.37 22.05 -8.71
C ASP A 431 14.52 23.51 -9.16
N GLN A 432 14.28 24.46 -8.26
CA GLN A 432 14.39 25.88 -8.55
C GLN A 432 15.81 26.39 -8.33
N VAL A 433 16.33 27.12 -9.32
CA VAL A 433 17.64 27.78 -9.21
C VAL A 433 17.50 29.19 -8.65
N VAL A 434 18.50 29.64 -7.88
CA VAL A 434 18.47 30.98 -7.27
C VAL A 434 18.62 32.08 -8.34
N GLY A 435 17.96 33.22 -8.11
CA GLY A 435 17.99 34.38 -9.00
C GLY A 435 16.83 34.39 -10.01
N SER A 436 16.71 33.35 -10.84
CA SER A 436 15.63 33.27 -11.84
C SER A 436 14.35 32.61 -11.31
N HIS A 437 14.45 31.81 -10.23
CA HIS A 437 13.36 30.96 -9.70
C HIS A 437 12.78 30.00 -10.75
N ALA A 438 13.51 29.73 -11.83
CA ALA A 438 13.10 28.81 -12.87
C ALA A 438 13.24 27.37 -12.37
N SER A 439 12.22 26.55 -12.63
CA SER A 439 12.27 25.10 -12.42
C SER A 439 13.03 24.46 -13.58
N VAL A 440 14.14 23.77 -13.28
CA VAL A 440 15.03 23.21 -14.30
C VAL A 440 15.02 21.68 -14.36
N GLY A 441 14.25 21.03 -13.49
CA GLY A 441 14.14 19.58 -13.40
C GLY A 441 13.55 18.94 -14.66
N CYS A 442 13.48 17.60 -14.66
CA CYS A 442 13.06 16.84 -15.82
C CYS A 442 11.54 16.54 -15.81
N GLU A 443 10.83 16.99 -16.84
CA GLU A 443 9.38 16.72 -17.02
C GLU A 443 9.10 15.23 -17.30
N HIS A 444 9.99 14.58 -18.06
CA HIS A 444 9.90 13.15 -18.33
C HIS A 444 10.03 12.34 -17.04
N LEU A 445 10.95 12.72 -16.16
CA LEU A 445 11.12 12.09 -14.85
C LEU A 445 9.88 12.30 -13.97
N PHE A 446 9.33 13.52 -13.90
CA PHE A 446 8.10 13.78 -13.14
C PHE A 446 6.94 12.88 -13.60
N ARG A 447 6.74 12.72 -14.91
CA ARG A 447 5.71 11.82 -15.47
C ARG A 447 5.97 10.35 -15.14
N ALA A 448 7.23 9.94 -15.09
CA ALA A 448 7.59 8.59 -14.70
C ALA A 448 7.31 8.33 -13.21
N VAL A 449 7.65 9.28 -12.34
CA VAL A 449 7.37 9.21 -10.90
C VAL A 449 5.86 9.22 -10.64
N GLU A 450 5.08 10.03 -11.36
CA GLU A 450 3.62 10.04 -11.26
C GLU A 450 2.99 8.69 -11.62
N ARG A 451 3.58 7.99 -12.58
CA ARG A 451 3.15 6.64 -12.96
C ARG A 451 3.54 5.63 -11.89
N ALA A 452 4.82 5.59 -11.53
CA ALA A 452 5.40 4.57 -10.65
C ALA A 452 4.97 4.73 -9.18
N LYS A 453 4.73 5.96 -8.74
CA LYS A 453 4.29 6.36 -7.40
C LYS A 453 5.14 5.74 -6.28
N PRO A 454 6.48 5.95 -6.30
CA PRO A 454 7.37 5.42 -5.28
C PRO A 454 7.03 6.02 -3.92
N ARG A 455 7.48 5.36 -2.85
CA ARG A 455 7.37 5.86 -1.47
C ARG A 455 8.30 7.07 -1.29
N LEU A 456 9.50 6.95 -1.83
CA LEU A 456 10.58 7.92 -1.67
C LEU A 456 11.25 8.18 -3.03
N HIS A 457 11.52 9.45 -3.35
CA HIS A 457 12.36 9.85 -4.47
C HIS A 457 13.48 10.74 -3.96
N VAL A 458 14.71 10.29 -4.11
CA VAL A 458 15.94 10.96 -3.65
C VAL A 458 16.74 11.42 -4.86
N PHE A 459 17.19 12.66 -4.81
CA PHE A 459 17.96 13.30 -5.86
C PHE A 459 18.81 14.46 -5.33
N GLY A 460 19.56 15.08 -6.22
CA GLY A 460 20.49 16.17 -5.97
C GLY A 460 20.54 17.16 -7.12
N HIS A 461 21.76 17.47 -7.59
CA HIS A 461 22.12 18.26 -8.77
C HIS A 461 21.80 19.76 -8.69
N ILE A 462 20.63 20.12 -8.15
CA ILE A 462 20.23 21.50 -7.91
C ILE A 462 20.47 21.83 -6.44
N HIS A 463 21.66 22.34 -6.14
CA HIS A 463 22.13 22.53 -4.76
C HIS A 463 21.20 23.43 -3.94
N GLU A 464 20.61 24.45 -4.56
CA GLU A 464 19.70 25.39 -3.91
C GLU A 464 18.33 24.77 -3.59
N GLY A 465 18.01 23.63 -4.19
CA GLY A 465 16.78 22.90 -3.98
C GLY A 465 16.79 22.03 -2.71
N TYR A 466 17.88 22.00 -1.93
CA TYR A 466 18.01 21.19 -0.71
C TYR A 466 16.75 21.28 0.16
N GLY A 467 16.19 20.12 0.51
CA GLY A 467 14.99 20.04 1.32
C GLY A 467 14.18 18.77 1.10
N ALA A 468 13.00 18.73 1.71
CA ALA A 468 12.06 17.64 1.55
C ALA A 468 10.64 18.15 1.34
N THR A 469 9.92 17.55 0.41
CA THR A 469 8.52 17.85 0.10
C THR A 469 7.72 16.57 -0.03
N ARG A 470 6.51 16.57 0.52
CA ARG A 470 5.54 15.51 0.34
C ARG A 470 4.48 15.96 -0.67
N LEU A 471 4.23 15.14 -1.68
CA LEU A 471 3.23 15.41 -2.72
C LEU A 471 2.06 14.43 -2.59
N GLU A 472 0.83 14.94 -2.57
CA GLU A 472 -0.38 14.13 -2.74
C GLU A 472 -0.80 14.11 -4.22
N TRP A 473 -0.75 12.94 -4.85
CA TRP A 473 -0.95 12.82 -6.30
C TRP A 473 -2.35 13.22 -6.77
N SER A 474 -3.38 13.01 -5.94
CA SER A 474 -4.77 13.32 -6.32
C SER A 474 -5.09 14.81 -6.35
N THR A 475 -4.45 15.60 -5.47
CA THR A 475 -4.71 17.03 -5.30
C THR A 475 -3.59 17.89 -5.85
N ARG A 476 -2.43 17.29 -6.14
CA ARG A 476 -1.15 17.98 -6.44
C ARG A 476 -0.71 18.92 -5.33
N ASN A 477 -1.21 18.72 -4.11
CA ASN A 477 -0.79 19.50 -2.97
C ASN A 477 0.62 19.08 -2.55
N GLN A 478 1.51 20.07 -2.44
CA GLN A 478 2.86 19.90 -1.95
C GLN A 478 2.96 20.48 -0.54
N SER A 479 3.39 19.68 0.43
CA SER A 479 3.69 20.11 1.78
C SER A 479 5.17 19.94 2.06
N MET A 480 5.88 21.05 2.25
CA MET A 480 7.29 21.06 2.61
C MET A 480 7.47 20.52 4.04
N ILE A 481 8.47 19.65 4.23
CA ILE A 481 8.85 19.14 5.54
C ILE A 481 9.78 20.16 6.19
N GLN A 482 9.37 20.67 7.34
CA GLN A 482 10.14 21.61 8.14
C GLN A 482 10.84 20.85 9.27
N CYS A 483 12.11 21.15 9.48
CA CYS A 483 12.90 20.61 10.57
C CYS A 483 13.43 21.78 11.40
N ASP A 484 13.42 21.62 12.72
CA ASP A 484 13.98 22.61 13.64
C ASP A 484 15.52 22.62 13.54
N LYS A 485 16.11 23.81 13.44
CA LYS A 485 17.54 23.96 13.18
C LYS A 485 18.40 23.47 14.35
N GLU A 486 17.96 23.68 15.59
CA GLU A 486 18.71 23.25 16.78
C GLU A 486 18.74 21.72 16.85
N THR A 487 17.57 21.10 16.66
CA THR A 487 17.43 19.64 16.59
C THR A 487 18.27 19.06 15.45
N MET A 488 18.27 19.69 14.26
CA MET A 488 19.09 19.25 13.14
C MET A 488 20.60 19.27 13.44
N LEU A 489 21.06 20.32 14.13
CA LEU A 489 22.45 20.43 14.53
C LEU A 489 22.80 19.36 15.58
N GLU A 490 21.94 19.16 16.58
CA GLU A 490 22.10 18.14 17.63
C GLU A 490 22.17 16.73 17.02
N ASP A 491 21.17 16.37 16.21
CA ASP A 491 21.02 15.04 15.62
C ASP A 491 21.93 14.78 14.41
N ARG A 492 22.56 15.83 13.86
CA ARG A 492 23.39 15.79 12.65
C ARG A 492 22.62 15.43 11.39
N CYS A 493 21.31 15.68 11.37
CA CYS A 493 20.46 15.38 10.22
C CYS A 493 19.14 16.15 10.25
N ALA A 494 18.54 16.33 9.08
CA ALA A 494 17.12 16.65 8.95
C ALA A 494 16.30 15.35 9.07
N TYR A 495 15.53 15.23 10.15
CA TYR A 495 14.79 14.01 10.46
C TYR A 495 13.29 14.12 10.16
N THR A 496 12.70 13.08 9.57
CA THR A 496 11.25 12.92 9.50
C THR A 496 10.81 11.47 9.59
N ASP A 497 9.74 11.21 10.35
CA ASP A 497 9.14 9.88 10.49
C ASP A 497 7.82 9.83 9.71
N VAL A 498 7.81 9.04 8.63
CA VAL A 498 6.63 8.78 7.80
C VAL A 498 6.22 7.30 7.86
N SER A 499 6.73 6.54 8.82
CA SER A 499 6.36 5.15 9.08
C SER A 499 4.91 5.04 9.58
N GLY A 500 4.32 3.84 9.54
CA GLY A 500 2.92 3.61 9.92
C GLY A 500 2.59 3.88 11.39
N GLU A 501 3.61 3.98 12.24
CA GLU A 501 3.50 4.33 13.66
C GLU A 501 3.63 5.85 13.93
N SER A 502 3.99 6.63 12.91
CA SER A 502 4.17 8.08 13.06
C SER A 502 2.84 8.83 13.17
N THR A 503 2.90 10.10 13.58
CA THR A 503 1.72 10.97 13.66
C THR A 503 1.15 11.33 12.29
N ASN A 504 1.96 11.24 11.23
CA ASN A 504 1.59 11.57 9.87
C ASN A 504 2.19 10.55 8.86
N PRO A 505 1.72 9.28 8.87
CA PRO A 505 2.30 8.19 8.09
C PRO A 505 2.12 8.42 6.58
N LEU A 506 3.06 7.97 5.76
CA LEU A 506 2.98 8.06 4.29
C LEU A 506 1.82 7.22 3.73
N ARG A 507 0.96 7.82 2.91
CA ARG A 507 -0.09 7.09 2.17
C ARG A 507 0.49 6.54 0.87
N VAL A 508 1.14 5.38 0.97
CA VAL A 508 1.79 4.69 -0.15
C VAL A 508 0.87 4.57 -1.37
N GLY A 509 1.34 5.03 -2.53
CA GLY A 509 0.60 5.04 -3.80
C GLY A 509 -0.33 6.25 -4.01
N ASP A 510 -0.67 6.96 -2.93
CA ASP A 510 -1.39 8.24 -2.98
C ASP A 510 -0.45 9.43 -2.76
N GLU A 511 0.69 9.20 -2.10
CA GLU A 511 1.72 10.19 -1.79
C GLU A 511 3.13 9.66 -2.06
N THR A 512 4.03 10.60 -2.36
CA THR A 512 5.47 10.36 -2.50
C THR A 512 6.22 11.41 -1.68
N LEU A 513 7.24 10.99 -0.95
CA LEU A 513 8.20 11.89 -0.30
C LEU A 513 9.37 12.15 -1.27
N PHE A 514 9.63 13.42 -1.56
CA PHE A 514 10.72 13.87 -2.43
C PHE A 514 11.79 14.54 -1.57
N ILE A 515 13.04 14.18 -1.79
CA ILE A 515 14.18 14.72 -1.04
C ILE A 515 15.28 15.09 -2.00
N ASN A 516 15.60 16.39 -2.01
CA ASN A 516 16.85 16.89 -2.55
C ASN A 516 17.89 16.84 -1.43
N ALA A 517 18.84 15.92 -1.58
CA ALA A 517 19.81 15.57 -0.56
C ALA A 517 21.18 16.25 -0.74
N SER A 518 21.27 17.30 -1.56
CA SER A 518 22.52 18.05 -1.80
C SER A 518 23.10 18.57 -0.48
N VAL A 519 24.25 18.01 -0.07
CA VAL A 519 24.94 18.45 1.16
C VAL A 519 25.69 19.76 0.96
N VAL A 520 26.02 20.09 -0.31
CA VAL A 520 26.65 21.35 -0.68
C VAL A 520 25.62 22.42 -1.07
N THR A 521 26.05 23.67 -0.94
CA THR A 521 25.35 24.85 -1.49
C THR A 521 25.85 25.19 -2.90
N VAL A 522 25.22 26.17 -3.55
CA VAL A 522 25.68 26.71 -4.84
C VAL A 522 27.09 27.34 -4.76
N GLN A 523 27.57 27.69 -3.56
CA GLN A 523 28.95 28.12 -3.30
C GLN A 523 29.91 26.97 -2.97
N TYR A 524 29.50 25.70 -3.19
CA TYR A 524 30.28 24.50 -2.90
C TYR A 524 30.70 24.39 -1.42
N GLN A 525 29.83 24.82 -0.50
CA GLN A 525 30.04 24.67 0.93
C GLN A 525 29.21 23.51 1.47
N ALA A 526 29.85 22.48 2.05
CA ALA A 526 29.16 21.31 2.62
C ALA A 526 28.57 21.62 4.01
N VAL A 527 27.41 22.29 4.02
CA VAL A 527 26.74 22.76 5.25
C VAL A 527 25.32 22.23 5.43
N ASN A 528 24.68 21.73 4.37
CA ASN A 528 23.32 21.19 4.44
C ASN A 528 23.32 19.85 5.18
N ALA A 529 22.30 19.59 5.99
CA ALA A 529 22.25 18.36 6.78
C ALA A 529 21.96 17.14 5.87
N PRO A 530 22.51 15.96 6.18
CA PRO A 530 21.97 14.71 5.68
C PRO A 530 20.47 14.59 6.02
N TRP A 531 19.68 13.98 5.15
CA TRP A 531 18.31 13.61 5.49
C TRP A 531 18.29 12.23 6.15
N LEU A 532 17.45 12.07 7.17
CA LEU A 532 17.20 10.79 7.84
C LEU A 532 15.69 10.54 7.89
N VAL A 533 15.24 9.49 7.21
CA VAL A 533 13.83 9.17 7.07
C VAL A 533 13.54 7.79 7.64
N ASP A 534 12.56 7.74 8.53
CA ASP A 534 11.95 6.48 8.95
C ASP A 534 10.70 6.23 8.10
N LEU A 535 10.70 5.14 7.31
CA LEU A 535 9.57 4.75 6.47
C LEU A 535 9.37 3.24 6.48
N GLU A 536 8.20 2.77 6.04
CA GLU A 536 7.94 1.33 5.95
C GLU A 536 8.28 0.78 4.56
N LEU A 537 9.11 -0.27 4.50
CA LEU A 537 9.38 -1.04 3.29
C LEU A 537 8.68 -2.42 3.34
N PRO A 538 8.36 -3.04 2.20
CA PRO A 538 7.77 -4.38 2.17
C PRO A 538 8.68 -5.42 2.84
N SER A 539 8.10 -6.46 3.46
CA SER A 539 8.83 -7.69 3.79
C SER A 539 8.83 -8.64 2.59
N GLU A 540 9.82 -9.53 2.56
CA GLU A 540 9.84 -10.69 1.66
C GLU A 540 8.64 -11.65 1.86
#